data_AF-A2G0V1-F1
#
_entry.id   AF-A2G0V1-F1
#
_cell.length_a   1.000
_cell.length_b   1.000
_cell.length_c   1.000
_cell.angle_alpha   90.00
_cell.angle_beta   90.00
_cell.angle_gamma   90.00
#
_symmetry.space_group_name_H-M   'P 1'
#
loop_
_entity.id
_entity.type
_entity.pdbx_description
1 polymer ?
#
loop_
_entity_poly.entity_id
_entity_poly.type
_entity_poly.pdbx_seq_one_letter_code
_entity_poly.pdbx_strand_id
1 'polypeptide(L)'
;MSLNPKTFIAPFVKNARFPDLETSIKVADKALDLYTRLKSNYQITPNGGSCVGMAAISLGVMNDTILQNLLQTSGQNMKMFIKSVNEIRTLLNVLINISFTSLAEECNLPTRYATTANEIYNGLKERDPDDIGLQRPAVYAGVLLCIAVARGHKKDDVLQNLSRKTYSDPVDILGVEKMVKEFAGGKYGLKAENTKESLPPPTRVEVSPELKAATNEIMQNMQKDKNKKKKQTTLSFT
;
A
#
# COMPACT_ATOMS: atom_id res chain seq x y z
N MET A 1 32.29 -29.02 1.20
CA MET A 1 32.99 -27.86 1.81
C MET A 1 31.93 -26.85 2.26
N SER A 2 31.74 -26.66 3.57
CA SER A 2 30.85 -25.61 4.07
C SER A 2 31.55 -24.25 3.93
N LEU A 3 31.19 -23.48 2.91
CA LEU A 3 31.63 -22.09 2.79
C LEU A 3 31.26 -21.33 4.07
N ASN A 4 32.22 -20.64 4.68
CA ASN A 4 32.02 -19.88 5.90
C ASN A 4 31.00 -18.75 5.64
N PRO A 5 29.83 -18.74 6.30
CA PRO A 5 28.79 -17.71 6.07
C PRO A 5 29.31 -16.27 6.16
N LYS A 6 30.37 -16.04 6.96
CA LYS A 6 31.02 -14.73 7.10
C LYS A 6 31.63 -14.21 5.79
N THR A 7 32.09 -15.09 4.89
CA THR A 7 32.64 -14.66 3.58
C THR A 7 31.58 -14.11 2.64
N PHE A 8 30.30 -14.39 2.88
CA PHE A 8 29.20 -13.90 2.03
C PHE A 8 28.66 -12.54 2.45
N ILE A 9 28.83 -12.12 3.71
CA ILE A 9 28.31 -10.85 4.23
C ILE A 9 29.39 -9.76 4.24
N ALA A 10 30.63 -10.12 4.59
CA ALA A 10 31.72 -9.17 4.77
C ALA A 10 31.99 -8.23 3.58
N PRO A 11 31.94 -8.68 2.30
CA PRO A 11 32.15 -7.78 1.16
C PRO A 11 31.10 -6.67 1.07
N PHE A 12 29.85 -6.98 1.38
CA PHE A 12 28.74 -6.02 1.32
C PHE A 12 28.81 -5.00 2.45
N VAL A 13 29.15 -5.44 3.66
CA VAL A 13 29.31 -4.54 4.81
C VAL A 13 30.49 -3.58 4.59
N LYS A 14 31.62 -4.10 4.10
CA LYS A 14 32.80 -3.28 3.79
C LYS A 14 32.50 -2.21 2.74
N ASN A 15 31.79 -2.58 1.68
CA ASN A 15 31.50 -1.65 0.59
C ASN A 15 30.35 -0.67 0.89
N ALA A 16 29.44 -1.02 1.80
CA ALA A 16 28.34 -0.14 2.22
C ALA A 16 28.82 1.19 2.84
N ARG A 17 30.02 1.20 3.46
CA ARG A 17 30.61 2.37 4.13
C ARG A 17 29.71 2.96 5.22
N PHE A 18 29.37 2.13 6.21
CA PHE A 18 28.67 2.59 7.42
C PHE A 18 29.47 3.64 8.19
N PRO A 19 28.80 4.52 8.97
CA PRO A 19 29.44 5.70 9.58
C PRO A 19 30.57 5.37 10.55
N ASP A 20 30.49 4.23 11.23
CA ASP A 20 31.48 3.80 12.22
C ASP A 20 31.59 2.26 12.29
N LEU A 21 32.63 1.80 12.98
CA LEU A 21 32.95 0.38 13.12
C LEU A 21 31.90 -0.37 13.94
N GLU A 22 31.35 0.24 14.98
CA GLU A 22 30.35 -0.39 15.85
C GLU A 22 29.06 -0.66 15.07
N THR A 23 28.59 0.32 14.30
CA THR A 23 27.47 0.17 13.37
C THR A 23 27.74 -0.92 12.33
N SER A 24 28.96 -0.95 11.77
CA SER A 24 29.36 -1.98 10.80
C SER A 24 29.27 -3.39 11.40
N ILE A 25 29.71 -3.58 12.64
CA ILE A 25 29.66 -4.86 13.35
C ILE A 25 28.21 -5.25 13.62
N LYS A 26 27.39 -4.35 14.17
CA LYS A 26 25.97 -4.61 14.45
C LYS A 26 25.19 -5.02 13.19
N VAL A 27 25.45 -4.34 12.07
CA VAL A 27 24.84 -4.67 10.78
C VAL A 27 25.33 -6.04 10.29
N ALA A 28 26.64 -6.32 10.39
CA ALA A 28 27.20 -7.60 9.96
C ALA A 28 26.63 -8.78 10.74
N ASP A 29 26.55 -8.68 12.06
CA ASP A 29 26.02 -9.74 12.92
C ASP A 29 24.56 -10.01 12.62
N LYS A 30 23.74 -8.96 12.48
CA LYS A 30 22.33 -9.09 12.14
C LYS A 30 22.11 -9.64 10.74
N ALA A 31 22.90 -9.20 9.75
CA ALA A 31 22.82 -9.72 8.39
C ALA A 31 23.23 -11.19 8.31
N LEU A 32 24.22 -11.60 9.10
CA LEU A 32 24.66 -12.99 9.23
C LEU A 32 23.59 -13.87 9.87
N ASP A 33 22.91 -13.39 10.91
CA ASP A 33 21.75 -14.08 11.50
C ASP A 33 20.65 -14.29 10.46
N LEU A 34 20.22 -13.22 9.75
CA LEU A 34 19.20 -13.29 8.71
C LEU A 34 19.57 -14.33 7.63
N TYR A 35 20.81 -14.25 7.11
CA TYR A 35 21.31 -15.18 6.11
C TYR A 35 21.29 -16.62 6.59
N THR A 36 21.74 -16.85 7.82
CA THR A 36 21.85 -18.19 8.42
C THR A 36 20.46 -18.80 8.62
N ARG A 37 19.50 -18.01 9.14
CA ARG A 37 18.12 -18.44 9.34
C ARG A 37 17.41 -18.76 8.02
N LEU A 38 17.64 -17.98 6.98
CA LEU A 38 17.08 -18.27 5.64
C LEU A 38 17.61 -19.58 5.07
N LYS A 39 18.93 -19.79 5.21
CA LYS A 39 19.58 -21.01 4.75
C LYS A 39 19.14 -22.25 5.55
N SER A 40 19.03 -22.14 6.87
CA SER A 40 18.65 -23.27 7.73
C SER A 40 17.18 -23.63 7.64
N ASN A 41 16.30 -22.61 7.65
CA ASN A 41 14.86 -22.84 7.81
C ASN A 41 14.15 -23.00 6.45
N TYR A 42 14.67 -22.38 5.40
CA TYR A 42 14.03 -22.34 4.08
C TYR A 42 14.89 -22.92 2.96
N GLN A 43 16.14 -23.32 3.24
CA GLN A 43 17.11 -23.79 2.24
C GLN A 43 17.37 -22.80 1.09
N ILE A 44 17.04 -21.52 1.31
CA ILE A 44 17.27 -20.43 0.36
C ILE A 44 18.68 -19.90 0.58
N THR A 45 19.39 -19.61 -0.51
CA THR A 45 20.66 -18.87 -0.46
C THR A 45 20.37 -17.41 -0.83
N PRO A 46 20.10 -16.53 0.16
CA PRO A 46 19.75 -15.16 -0.14
C PRO A 46 20.98 -14.37 -0.62
N ASN A 47 20.72 -13.28 -1.35
CA ASN A 47 21.79 -12.33 -1.69
C ASN A 47 22.30 -11.65 -0.41
N GLY A 48 23.62 -11.68 -0.18
CA GLY A 48 24.24 -11.09 1.01
C GLY A 48 23.99 -9.58 1.12
N GLY A 49 23.97 -8.87 0.00
CA GLY A 49 23.64 -7.44 -0.05
C GLY A 49 22.20 -7.15 0.37
N SER A 50 21.23 -8.02 0.03
CA SER A 50 19.85 -7.89 0.51
C SER A 50 19.74 -8.17 2.02
N CYS A 51 20.53 -9.10 2.56
CA CYS A 51 20.58 -9.36 4.01
C CYS A 51 21.19 -8.18 4.77
N VAL A 52 22.27 -7.58 4.25
CA VAL A 52 22.88 -6.35 4.81
C VAL A 52 21.92 -5.17 4.72
N GLY A 53 21.22 -5.03 3.59
CA GLY A 53 20.18 -4.02 3.40
C GLY A 53 19.05 -4.15 4.42
N MET A 54 18.50 -5.35 4.61
CA MET A 54 17.46 -5.61 5.60
C MET A 54 17.95 -5.35 7.04
N ALA A 55 19.18 -5.74 7.36
CA ALA A 55 19.80 -5.44 8.65
C ALA A 55 19.93 -3.93 8.88
N ALA A 56 20.45 -3.18 7.90
CA ALA A 56 20.59 -1.72 7.97
C ALA A 56 19.23 -1.01 8.14
N ILE A 57 18.20 -1.44 7.40
CA ILE A 57 16.82 -0.92 7.54
C ILE A 57 16.31 -1.19 8.95
N SER A 58 16.49 -2.41 9.46
CA SER A 58 15.99 -2.79 10.80
C SER A 58 16.70 -2.11 11.96
N LEU A 59 17.89 -1.54 11.72
CA LEU A 59 18.66 -0.78 12.70
C LEU A 59 18.49 0.75 12.52
N GLY A 60 17.72 1.20 11.51
CA GLY A 60 17.49 2.62 11.25
C GLY A 60 18.73 3.35 10.73
N VAL A 61 19.71 2.65 10.16
CA VAL A 61 20.98 3.23 9.67
C VAL A 61 21.06 3.29 8.15
N MET A 62 20.02 2.81 7.45
CA MET A 62 19.96 2.83 5.99
C MET A 62 19.82 4.27 5.46
N ASN A 63 20.64 4.64 4.47
CA ASN A 63 20.53 5.91 3.75
C ASN A 63 20.81 5.69 2.26
N ASP A 64 20.67 6.75 1.45
CA ASP A 64 20.81 6.63 -0.01
C ASP A 64 22.22 6.22 -0.43
N THR A 65 23.26 6.73 0.22
CA THR A 65 24.66 6.36 -0.09
C THR A 65 24.89 4.88 0.18
N ILE A 66 24.45 4.38 1.33
CA ILE A 66 24.54 2.96 1.70
C ILE A 66 23.74 2.12 0.71
N LEU A 67 22.51 2.52 0.37
CA LEU A 67 21.67 1.82 -0.60
C LEU A 67 22.38 1.73 -1.96
N GLN A 68 22.90 2.83 -2.50
CA GLN A 68 23.58 2.84 -3.79
C GLN A 68 24.82 1.93 -3.78
N ASN A 69 25.63 1.99 -2.72
CA ASN A 69 26.78 1.11 -2.54
C ASN A 69 26.39 -0.37 -2.49
N LEU A 70 25.28 -0.68 -1.82
CA LEU A 70 24.74 -2.05 -1.74
C LEU A 70 24.23 -2.53 -3.09
N LEU A 71 23.44 -1.72 -3.82
CA LEU A 71 22.95 -2.05 -5.16
C LEU A 71 24.11 -2.32 -6.13
N GLN A 72 25.14 -1.47 -6.10
CA GLN A 72 26.33 -1.62 -6.93
C GLN A 72 27.10 -2.91 -6.58
N THR A 73 27.31 -3.18 -5.29
CA THR A 73 28.07 -4.36 -4.85
C THR A 73 27.30 -5.66 -5.07
N SER A 74 25.96 -5.64 -4.94
CA SER A 74 25.11 -6.81 -5.12
C SER A 74 24.74 -7.10 -6.57
N GLY A 75 25.03 -6.18 -7.49
CA GLY A 75 24.60 -6.28 -8.90
C GLY A 75 23.08 -6.26 -9.05
N GLN A 76 22.36 -5.73 -8.06
CA GLN A 76 20.89 -5.65 -8.08
C GLN A 76 20.45 -4.24 -8.49
N ASN A 77 19.36 -4.19 -9.25
CA ASN A 77 18.60 -2.94 -9.38
C ASN A 77 17.66 -2.76 -8.17
N MET A 78 17.14 -1.55 -7.99
CA MET A 78 16.28 -1.21 -6.85
C MET A 78 15.07 -2.14 -6.72
N LYS A 79 14.44 -2.52 -7.84
CA LYS A 79 13.26 -3.40 -7.83
C LYS A 79 13.59 -4.79 -7.29
N MET A 80 14.69 -5.39 -7.75
CA MET A 80 15.14 -6.69 -7.24
C MET A 80 15.55 -6.63 -5.77
N PHE A 81 16.23 -5.56 -5.37
CA PHE A 81 16.61 -5.34 -3.98
C PHE A 81 15.39 -5.26 -3.05
N ILE A 82 14.39 -4.43 -3.39
CA ILE A 82 13.14 -4.31 -2.64
C ILE A 82 12.43 -5.67 -2.54
N LYS A 83 12.32 -6.38 -3.66
CA LYS A 83 11.70 -7.72 -3.69
C LYS A 83 12.40 -8.67 -2.72
N SER A 84 13.73 -8.75 -2.78
CA SER A 84 14.51 -9.62 -1.90
C SER A 84 14.41 -9.21 -0.43
N VAL A 85 14.44 -7.92 -0.11
CA VAL A 85 14.26 -7.44 1.28
C VAL A 85 12.88 -7.79 1.82
N ASN A 86 11.83 -7.63 1.02
CA ASN A 86 10.46 -7.97 1.42
C ASN A 86 10.25 -9.47 1.57
N GLU A 87 10.87 -10.28 0.71
CA GLU A 87 10.88 -11.74 0.83
C GLU A 87 11.57 -12.20 2.12
N ILE A 88 12.77 -11.67 2.40
CA ILE A 88 13.50 -11.93 3.65
C ILE A 88 12.62 -11.59 4.87
N ARG A 89 12.00 -10.40 4.86
CA ARG A 89 11.14 -9.94 5.95
C ARG A 89 9.96 -10.88 6.17
N THR A 90 9.29 -11.27 5.09
CA THR A 90 8.09 -12.12 5.14
C THR A 90 8.42 -13.52 5.64
N LEU A 91 9.47 -14.15 5.07
CA LEU A 91 9.88 -15.50 5.45
C LEU A 91 10.31 -15.54 6.92
N LEU A 92 11.11 -14.58 7.37
CA LEU A 92 11.64 -14.58 8.74
C LEU A 92 10.71 -13.92 9.77
N ASN A 93 9.53 -13.47 9.34
CA ASN A 93 8.55 -12.71 10.15
C ASN A 93 9.21 -11.58 10.96
N VAL A 94 10.06 -10.78 10.30
CA VAL A 94 10.74 -9.67 10.96
C VAL A 94 9.78 -8.50 11.11
N LEU A 95 9.47 -8.16 12.36
CA LEU A 95 8.56 -7.05 12.68
C LEU A 95 9.05 -5.73 12.07
N ILE A 96 8.09 -4.95 11.58
CA ILE A 96 8.33 -3.58 11.13
C ILE A 96 8.39 -2.65 12.33
N ASN A 97 9.51 -1.94 12.46
CA ASN A 97 9.66 -0.87 13.43
C ASN A 97 9.50 0.48 12.74
N ILE A 98 8.35 0.72 12.12
CA ILE A 98 7.98 1.98 11.47
C ILE A 98 6.70 2.47 12.12
N SER A 99 6.72 3.68 12.66
CA SER A 99 5.52 4.34 13.15
C SER A 99 4.95 5.24 12.06
N PHE A 100 3.64 5.48 12.07
CA PHE A 100 3.04 6.46 11.17
C PHE A 100 3.58 7.88 11.40
N THR A 101 3.95 8.22 12.64
CA THR A 101 4.52 9.51 12.99
C THR A 101 5.88 9.70 12.34
N SER A 102 6.80 8.74 12.54
CA SER A 102 8.14 8.80 11.93
C SER A 102 8.07 8.80 10.40
N LEU A 103 7.20 7.99 9.81
CA LEU A 103 7.03 7.94 8.36
C LEU A 103 6.44 9.25 7.80
N ALA A 104 5.50 9.88 8.51
CA ALA A 104 4.98 11.18 8.12
C ALA A 104 6.07 12.27 8.17
N GLU A 105 6.87 12.32 9.24
CA GLU A 105 7.99 13.27 9.36
C GLU A 105 9.01 13.09 8.25
N GLU A 106 9.45 11.86 8.00
CA GLU A 106 10.44 11.55 6.96
C GLU A 106 9.97 11.87 5.54
N CYS A 107 8.66 11.86 5.31
CA CYS A 107 8.05 12.21 4.02
C CYS A 107 7.58 13.67 3.94
N ASN A 108 7.90 14.51 4.93
CA ASN A 108 7.42 15.90 5.03
C ASN A 108 5.89 16.02 4.99
N LEU A 109 5.19 15.04 5.54
CA LEU A 109 3.74 15.04 5.73
C LEU A 109 3.40 15.57 7.13
N PRO A 110 2.27 16.29 7.31
CA PRO A 110 1.81 16.69 8.63
C PRO A 110 1.66 15.51 9.59
N THR A 111 2.33 15.56 10.73
CA THR A 111 2.31 14.49 11.76
C THR A 111 0.91 14.17 12.28
N ARG A 112 -0.01 15.14 12.27
CA ARG A 112 -1.44 14.92 12.57
C ARG A 112 -2.11 13.85 11.69
N TYR A 113 -1.57 13.56 10.50
CA TYR A 113 -2.07 12.48 9.66
C TYR A 113 -1.79 11.11 10.27
N ALA A 114 -0.76 10.97 11.10
CA ALA A 114 -0.43 9.73 11.78
C ALA A 114 -1.53 9.28 12.74
N THR A 115 -2.24 10.19 13.40
CA THR A 115 -3.36 9.85 14.28
C THR A 115 -4.48 9.15 13.51
N THR A 116 -4.93 9.76 12.41
CA THR A 116 -5.95 9.15 11.53
C THR A 116 -5.44 7.87 10.87
N ALA A 117 -4.16 7.80 10.52
CA ALA A 117 -3.55 6.59 9.96
C ALA A 117 -3.60 5.42 10.96
N ASN A 118 -3.29 5.67 12.23
CA ASN A 118 -3.39 4.67 13.29
C ASN A 118 -4.82 4.18 13.48
N GLU A 119 -5.81 5.07 13.48
CA GLU A 119 -7.24 4.69 13.60
C GLU A 119 -7.68 3.78 12.45
N ILE A 120 -7.31 4.11 11.21
CA ILE A 120 -7.63 3.29 10.04
C ILE A 120 -6.92 1.94 10.11
N TYR A 121 -5.62 1.94 10.46
CA TYR A 121 -4.83 0.72 10.57
C TYR A 121 -5.35 -0.23 11.64
N ASN A 122 -5.69 0.30 12.82
CA ASN A 122 -6.27 -0.50 13.90
C ASN A 122 -7.63 -1.08 13.48
N GLY A 123 -8.47 -0.30 12.76
CA GLY A 123 -9.71 -0.82 12.20
C GLY A 123 -9.51 -1.96 11.19
N LEU A 124 -8.45 -1.90 10.35
CA LEU A 124 -8.09 -3.00 9.45
C LEU A 124 -7.65 -4.25 10.23
N LYS A 125 -6.85 -4.05 11.29
CA LYS A 125 -6.39 -5.15 12.14
C LYS A 125 -7.51 -5.80 12.95
N GLU A 126 -8.49 -5.02 13.41
CA GLU A 126 -9.68 -5.54 14.10
C GLU A 126 -10.57 -6.36 13.16
N ARG A 127 -10.65 -5.98 11.88
CA ARG A 127 -11.40 -6.72 10.86
C ARG A 127 -10.77 -8.08 10.58
N ASP A 128 -9.44 -8.13 10.42
CA ASP A 128 -8.69 -9.33 10.04
C ASP A 128 -7.45 -9.50 10.95
N PRO A 129 -7.62 -9.99 12.19
CA PRO A 129 -6.55 -10.01 13.21
C PRO A 129 -5.40 -10.96 12.90
N ASP A 130 -5.65 -12.01 12.12
CA ASP A 130 -4.65 -13.02 11.74
C ASP A 130 -3.89 -12.65 10.45
N ASP A 131 -4.20 -11.52 9.81
CA ASP A 131 -3.52 -11.11 8.58
C ASP A 131 -2.12 -10.54 8.85
N ILE A 132 -1.12 -11.43 8.77
CA ILE A 132 0.31 -11.09 8.84
C ILE A 132 0.70 -10.08 7.73
N GLY A 133 -0.05 -10.05 6.62
CA GLY A 133 0.13 -9.12 5.51
C GLY A 133 -0.05 -7.65 5.90
N LEU A 134 -0.80 -7.35 6.96
CA LEU A 134 -0.96 -5.99 7.50
C LEU A 134 0.34 -5.44 8.11
N GLN A 135 1.33 -6.29 8.37
CA GLN A 135 2.64 -5.87 8.86
C GLN A 135 3.64 -5.57 7.74
N ARG A 136 3.20 -5.29 6.50
CA ARG A 136 4.10 -4.91 5.39
C ARG A 136 4.33 -3.40 5.36
N PRO A 137 5.52 -2.89 4.95
CA PRO A 137 5.77 -1.45 4.97
C PRO A 137 4.89 -0.71 3.95
N ALA A 138 4.56 -1.40 2.85
CA ALA A 138 3.61 -0.94 1.84
C ALA A 138 2.22 -0.62 2.44
N VAL A 139 1.83 -1.29 3.54
CA VAL A 139 0.55 -1.02 4.21
C VAL A 139 0.60 0.32 4.93
N TYR A 140 1.66 0.57 5.69
CA TYR A 140 1.87 1.85 6.36
C TYR A 140 1.96 3.01 5.35
N ALA A 141 2.69 2.79 4.25
CA ALA A 141 2.74 3.73 3.14
C ALA A 141 1.36 3.95 2.50
N GLY A 142 0.61 2.88 2.19
CA GLY A 142 -0.69 2.96 1.52
C GLY A 142 -1.74 3.70 2.34
N VAL A 143 -1.77 3.48 3.65
CA VAL A 143 -2.66 4.19 4.58
C VAL A 143 -2.34 5.68 4.61
N LEU A 144 -1.07 6.06 4.75
CA LEU A 144 -0.65 7.47 4.72
C LEU A 144 -0.87 8.13 3.37
N LEU A 145 -0.63 7.41 2.26
CA LEU A 145 -0.89 7.89 0.91
C LEU A 145 -2.37 8.27 0.75
N CYS A 146 -3.27 7.40 1.20
CA CYS A 146 -4.71 7.61 1.12
C CYS A 146 -5.14 8.89 1.84
N ILE A 147 -4.62 9.11 3.06
CA ILE A 147 -4.90 10.33 3.85
C ILE A 147 -4.29 11.56 3.18
N ALA A 148 -3.04 11.50 2.74
CA ALA A 148 -2.36 12.64 2.12
C ALA A 148 -3.09 13.11 0.85
N VAL A 149 -3.50 12.18 -0.01
CA VAL A 149 -4.27 12.48 -1.24
C VAL A 149 -5.63 13.09 -0.89
N ALA A 150 -6.34 12.55 0.11
CA ALA A 150 -7.62 13.11 0.55
C ALA A 150 -7.49 14.52 1.14
N ARG A 151 -6.30 14.90 1.59
CA ARG A 151 -5.98 16.25 2.12
C ARG A 151 -5.36 17.18 1.09
N GLY A 152 -5.36 16.80 -0.19
CA GLY A 152 -4.97 17.67 -1.32
C GLY A 152 -3.49 17.58 -1.73
N HIS A 153 -2.73 16.63 -1.20
CA HIS A 153 -1.36 16.41 -1.66
C HIS A 153 -1.34 15.73 -3.03
N LYS A 154 -0.31 16.03 -3.84
CA LYS A 154 -0.11 15.40 -5.15
C LYS A 154 0.24 13.91 -4.95
N LYS A 155 -0.57 13.04 -5.55
CA LYS A 155 -0.47 11.58 -5.38
C LYS A 155 0.92 11.04 -5.75
N ASP A 156 1.44 11.42 -6.92
CA ASP A 156 2.69 10.88 -7.43
C ASP A 156 3.90 11.26 -6.57
N ASP A 157 3.96 12.51 -6.10
CA ASP A 157 5.04 13.01 -5.23
C ASP A 157 5.05 12.26 -3.90
N VAL A 158 3.88 12.09 -3.28
CA VAL A 158 3.75 11.37 -2.01
C VAL A 158 4.05 9.88 -2.18
N LEU A 159 3.58 9.26 -3.25
CA LEU A 159 3.84 7.85 -3.57
C LEU A 159 5.34 7.58 -3.74
N GLN A 160 6.06 8.43 -4.47
CA GLN A 160 7.50 8.27 -4.65
C GLN A 160 8.27 8.41 -3.33
N ASN A 161 7.90 9.41 -2.51
CA ASN A 161 8.53 9.61 -1.21
C ASN A 161 8.28 8.43 -0.26
N LEU A 162 7.04 7.97 -0.15
CA LEU A 162 6.68 6.83 0.70
C LEU A 162 7.33 5.53 0.21
N SER A 163 7.33 5.29 -1.10
CA SER A 163 8.01 4.13 -1.71
C SER A 163 9.49 4.08 -1.35
N ARG A 164 10.18 5.23 -1.44
CA ARG A 164 11.60 5.32 -1.09
C ARG A 164 11.85 5.09 0.39
N LYS A 165 11.05 5.71 1.27
CA LYS A 165 11.23 5.62 2.74
C LYS A 165 10.88 4.25 3.30
N THR A 166 9.85 3.62 2.75
CA THR A 166 9.42 2.29 3.18
C THR A 166 10.10 1.15 2.42
N TYR A 167 10.96 1.47 1.44
CA TYR A 167 11.58 0.51 0.53
C TYR A 167 10.55 -0.47 -0.05
N SER A 168 9.43 0.07 -0.53
CA SER A 168 8.28 -0.72 -1.03
C SER A 168 7.98 -0.38 -2.47
N ASP A 169 7.49 -1.36 -3.24
CA ASP A 169 7.10 -1.15 -4.64
C ASP A 169 5.89 -0.19 -4.69
N PRO A 170 5.92 0.86 -5.53
CA PRO A 170 4.78 1.75 -5.71
C PRO A 170 3.48 1.02 -6.06
N VAL A 171 3.55 -0.08 -6.81
CA VAL A 171 2.36 -0.87 -7.18
C VAL A 171 1.70 -1.49 -5.96
N ASP A 172 2.50 -2.01 -5.01
CA ASP A 172 1.99 -2.58 -3.78
C ASP A 172 1.32 -1.51 -2.91
N ILE A 173 1.93 -0.32 -2.83
CA ILE A 173 1.39 0.83 -2.08
C ILE A 173 0.04 1.26 -2.66
N LEU A 174 -0.07 1.35 -3.99
CA LEU A 174 -1.32 1.66 -4.67
C LEU A 174 -2.39 0.59 -4.45
N GLY A 175 -2.00 -0.68 -4.43
CA GLY A 175 -2.89 -1.80 -4.08
C GLY A 175 -3.49 -1.64 -2.68
N VAL A 176 -2.66 -1.25 -1.70
CA VAL A 176 -3.15 -0.98 -0.35
C VAL A 176 -4.01 0.29 -0.29
N GLU A 177 -3.65 1.36 -1.00
CA GLU A 177 -4.49 2.57 -1.08
C GLU A 177 -5.92 2.22 -1.50
N LYS A 178 -6.07 1.36 -2.52
CA LYS A 178 -7.38 0.89 -2.99
C LYS A 178 -8.13 0.13 -1.89
N MET A 179 -7.47 -0.83 -1.25
CA MET A 179 -8.03 -1.59 -0.12
C MET A 179 -8.49 -0.67 1.02
N VAL A 180 -7.69 0.34 1.37
CA VAL A 180 -8.02 1.33 2.42
C VAL A 180 -9.24 2.16 2.01
N LYS A 181 -9.35 2.60 0.76
CA LYS A 181 -10.53 3.33 0.27
C LYS A 181 -11.80 2.47 0.27
N GLU A 182 -11.68 1.19 -0.04
CA GLU A 182 -12.80 0.24 0.03
C GLU A 182 -13.26 0.03 1.47
N PHE A 183 -12.32 -0.09 2.43
CA PHE A 183 -12.63 -0.26 3.84
C PHE A 183 -13.18 1.00 4.51
N ALA A 184 -12.53 2.14 4.29
CA ALA A 184 -12.83 3.40 4.97
C ALA A 184 -13.68 4.37 4.13
N GLY A 185 -14.23 3.90 3.00
CA GLY A 185 -15.06 4.69 2.10
C GLY A 185 -16.18 5.43 2.83
N GLY A 186 -16.22 6.76 2.71
CA GLY A 186 -17.18 7.64 3.37
C GLY A 186 -16.80 8.09 4.79
N LYS A 187 -15.74 7.52 5.40
CA LYS A 187 -15.17 7.96 6.68
C LYS A 187 -13.87 8.73 6.47
N TYR A 188 -13.48 9.56 7.44
CA TYR A 188 -12.21 10.30 7.46
C TYR A 188 -11.89 11.18 6.22
N GLY A 189 -12.92 11.55 5.43
CA GLY A 189 -12.75 12.31 4.19
C GLY A 189 -12.31 11.47 2.99
N LEU A 190 -12.27 10.13 3.12
CA LEU A 190 -11.91 9.22 2.04
C LEU A 190 -13.13 8.96 1.16
N LYS A 191 -13.05 9.40 -0.10
CA LYS A 191 -14.04 9.01 -1.11
C LYS A 191 -13.71 7.59 -1.56
N ALA A 192 -14.68 6.69 -1.46
CA ALA A 192 -14.59 5.40 -2.13
C ALA A 192 -14.30 5.64 -3.61
N GLU A 193 -13.44 4.84 -4.22
CA GLU A 193 -13.37 4.85 -5.68
C GLU A 193 -14.76 4.47 -6.18
N ASN A 194 -15.37 5.36 -6.95
CA ASN A 194 -16.52 4.97 -7.75
C ASN A 194 -15.98 3.91 -8.71
N THR A 195 -16.20 2.63 -8.40
CA THR A 195 -16.19 1.55 -9.37
C THR A 195 -17.35 1.81 -10.33
N LYS A 196 -17.21 2.85 -11.15
CA LYS A 196 -17.79 2.80 -12.49
C LYS A 196 -16.88 1.82 -13.21
N GLU A 197 -17.20 0.53 -13.12
CA GLU A 197 -17.03 -0.31 -14.29
C GLU A 197 -17.62 0.51 -15.43
N SER A 198 -16.76 1.01 -16.31
CA SER A 198 -17.19 1.50 -17.59
C SER A 198 -17.70 0.28 -18.34
N LEU A 199 -18.94 -0.10 -18.08
CA LEU A 199 -19.72 -0.81 -19.07
C LEU A 199 -19.50 -0.04 -20.37
N PRO A 200 -19.10 -0.70 -21.47
CA PRO A 200 -18.92 -0.02 -22.74
C PRO A 200 -20.18 0.80 -23.00
N PRO A 201 -20.05 2.04 -23.52
CA PRO A 201 -21.20 2.89 -23.77
C PRO A 201 -22.24 2.05 -24.53
N PRO A 202 -23.52 2.04 -24.12
CA PRO A 202 -24.52 1.23 -24.79
C PRO A 202 -24.44 1.56 -26.27
N THR A 203 -24.03 0.58 -27.07
CA THR A 203 -24.05 0.69 -28.53
C THR A 203 -25.43 1.22 -28.88
N ARG A 204 -25.48 2.38 -29.51
CA ARG A 204 -26.72 3.08 -29.84
C ARG A 204 -27.45 2.23 -30.88
N VAL A 205 -28.21 1.25 -30.42
CA VAL A 205 -29.13 0.50 -31.28
C VAL A 205 -30.22 1.50 -31.66
N GLU A 206 -30.27 1.85 -32.94
CA GLU A 206 -31.38 2.62 -33.50
C GLU A 206 -32.65 1.80 -33.30
N VAL A 207 -33.40 2.16 -32.27
CA VAL A 207 -34.70 1.56 -31.98
C VAL A 207 -35.65 1.92 -33.13
N SER A 208 -36.19 0.90 -33.80
CA SER A 208 -37.11 1.06 -34.92
C SER A 208 -38.31 1.95 -34.55
N PRO A 209 -38.84 2.75 -35.50
CA PRO A 209 -39.90 3.73 -35.25
C PRO A 209 -41.19 3.15 -34.63
N GLU A 210 -41.42 1.85 -34.74
CA GLU A 210 -42.59 1.14 -34.20
C GLU A 210 -42.58 1.06 -32.66
N LEU A 211 -41.40 0.89 -32.05
CA LEU A 211 -41.25 0.80 -30.59
C LEU A 211 -41.42 2.15 -29.87
N LYS A 212 -41.16 3.27 -30.58
CA LYS A 212 -41.41 4.63 -30.08
C LYS A 212 -42.89 4.99 -30.09
N ALA A 213 -43.67 4.47 -31.04
CA ALA A 213 -45.12 4.67 -31.07
C ALA A 213 -45.81 3.94 -29.90
N ALA A 214 -45.43 2.69 -29.65
CA ALA A 214 -46.00 1.89 -28.56
C ALA A 214 -45.71 2.47 -27.16
N THR A 215 -44.51 3.02 -26.94
CA THR A 215 -44.15 3.63 -25.64
C THR A 215 -44.86 4.97 -25.38
N ASN A 216 -45.15 5.74 -26.43
CA ASN A 216 -45.91 6.99 -26.31
C ASN A 216 -47.40 6.76 -26.01
N GLU A 217 -48.02 5.71 -26.57
CA GLU A 217 -49.41 5.36 -26.23
C GLU A 217 -49.56 4.90 -24.77
N ILE A 218 -48.59 4.13 -24.25
CA ILE A 218 -48.59 3.66 -22.86
C ILE A 218 -48.43 4.84 -21.88
N MET A 219 -47.57 5.83 -22.18
CA MET A 219 -47.41 7.01 -21.33
C MET A 219 -48.64 7.92 -21.32
N GLN A 220 -49.33 8.08 -22.45
CA GLN A 220 -50.54 8.90 -22.50
C GLN A 220 -51.70 8.26 -21.72
N ASN A 221 -51.84 6.93 -21.75
CA ASN A 221 -52.87 6.24 -20.99
C ASN A 221 -52.61 6.31 -19.46
N MET A 222 -51.35 6.24 -19.02
CA MET A 222 -50.99 6.40 -17.60
C MET A 222 -51.24 7.83 -17.06
N GLN A 223 -51.11 8.87 -17.87
CA GLN A 223 -51.39 10.25 -17.44
C GLN A 223 -52.88 10.53 -17.30
N LYS A 224 -53.73 9.92 -18.14
CA LYS A 224 -55.20 10.05 -18.03
C LYS A 224 -55.75 9.40 -16.75
N ASP A 225 -55.16 8.30 -16.29
CA ASP A 225 -55.57 7.64 -15.03
C ASP A 225 -55.14 8.40 -13.76
N LYS A 226 -54.01 9.12 -13.79
CA LYS A 226 -53.56 9.94 -12.65
C LYS A 226 -54.46 11.16 -12.40
N ASN A 227 -55.11 11.71 -13.44
CA ASN A 227 -55.98 12.88 -13.29
C ASN A 227 -57.39 12.54 -12.77
N LYS A 228 -57.87 11.29 -12.90
CA LYS A 228 -59.16 10.87 -12.32
C LYS A 228 -59.11 10.67 -10.80
N LYS A 229 -57.97 10.26 -10.23
CA LYS A 229 -57.81 10.01 -8.78
C LYS A 229 -57.66 11.25 -7.90
N LYS A 230 -57.48 12.46 -8.47
CA LYS A 230 -57.28 13.70 -7.70
C LYS A 230 -58.58 14.45 -7.30
N LYS A 231 -59.77 13.99 -7.72
CA LYS A 231 -61.05 14.70 -7.47
C LYS A 231 -61.91 14.16 -6.32
N GLN A 232 -61.46 13.18 -5.55
CA GLN A 232 -62.23 12.61 -4.43
C GLN A 232 -61.45 12.75 -3.12
N THR A 233 -61.66 13.87 -2.42
CA THR A 233 -61.80 13.97 -0.94
C THR A 233 -61.90 15.45 -0.55
N THR A 234 -63.12 15.98 -0.47
CA THR A 234 -63.48 17.05 0.45
C THR A 234 -64.35 16.41 1.52
N LEU A 235 -63.79 16.20 2.71
CA LEU A 235 -64.54 15.91 3.93
C LEU A 235 -64.74 17.25 4.65
N SER A 236 -65.96 17.78 4.55
CA SER A 236 -66.46 18.87 5.38
C SER A 236 -66.89 18.32 6.74
N PHE A 237 -66.38 18.88 7.83
CA PHE A 237 -66.89 18.64 9.17
C PHE A 237 -67.88 19.76 9.52
N THR A 238 -69.14 19.40 9.74
CA THR A 238 -70.13 20.17 10.53
C THR A 238 -69.91 19.97 12.01
#